data_AF-A0A8J6K727-F1
#
_entry.id   AF-A0A8J6K727-F1
#
_cell.length_a   1.000
_cell.length_b   1.000
_cell.length_c   1.000
_cell.angle_alpha   90.00
_cell.angle_beta   90.00
_cell.angle_gamma   90.00
#
_symmetry.space_group_name_H-M   'P 1'
#
loop_
_entity.id
_entity.type
_entity.pdbx_description
1 polymer ?
#
loop_
_entity_poly.entity_id
_entity_poly.type
_entity_poly.pdbx_seq_one_letter_code
_entity_poly.pdbx_strand_id
1 'polypeptide(L)'
;MQHLNMSYAQQPVFWMNQHESPIILSHSTMRPPPPPPPITFPDFRKKRRKDGTCTYLAIISLLVFIALAGVGLGTYKILQLQKELDEIKEYSSDAQLSPSSAKLRGLETPPEKIEGRLAAHVTGKESKNLPLTWEDQIGRAFTAGIQYKNRGLIVNKTGLHFLYSSIYFRGKDCIKQELAHTVYKKTLRYPGDIKLMENKEDHSCIPPVMWGRHSYLGAVFNLTTYDELYVNVSNVNLVGFDETKTFFGLYKL
;
A
#
# COMPACT_ATOMS: atom_id res chain seq x y z
N MET A 1 43.69 32.20 -26.58
CA MET A 1 43.11 32.88 -25.41
C MET A 1 42.35 31.85 -24.60
N GLN A 2 42.99 31.38 -23.53
CA GLN A 2 42.40 30.51 -22.51
C GLN A 2 41.44 31.34 -21.66
N HIS A 3 40.42 30.72 -21.08
CA HIS A 3 40.08 30.84 -19.66
C HIS A 3 38.95 29.84 -19.34
N LEU A 4 39.34 28.65 -18.85
CA LEU A 4 38.46 27.82 -18.04
C LEU A 4 38.43 28.42 -16.63
N ASN A 5 37.23 28.71 -16.16
CA ASN A 5 36.94 29.28 -14.85
C ASN A 5 36.65 28.12 -13.89
N MET A 6 37.59 27.83 -12.99
CA MET A 6 37.43 26.80 -11.95
C MET A 6 37.56 27.48 -10.59
N SER A 7 36.43 27.84 -10.00
CA SER A 7 36.34 28.43 -8.67
C SER A 7 36.45 27.34 -7.59
N TYR A 8 37.56 27.30 -6.87
CA TYR A 8 37.69 26.55 -5.63
C TYR A 8 37.16 27.38 -4.46
N ALA A 9 36.32 26.76 -3.62
CA ALA A 9 35.84 27.35 -2.37
C ALA A 9 36.91 27.19 -1.28
N GLN A 10 37.33 28.29 -0.64
CA GLN A 10 38.18 28.31 0.56
C GLN A 10 37.34 28.48 1.83
N GLN A 11 37.74 27.80 2.92
CA GLN A 11 37.11 27.88 4.24
C GLN A 11 37.65 29.07 5.06
N PRO A 12 36.84 29.67 5.96
CA PRO A 12 37.30 30.78 6.81
C PRO A 12 38.03 30.31 8.08
N VAL A 13 39.15 30.98 8.36
CA VAL A 13 39.98 30.83 9.57
C VAL A 13 39.54 31.86 10.63
N PHE A 14 39.35 31.41 11.87
CA PHE A 14 39.03 32.24 13.03
C PHE A 14 40.31 32.79 13.69
N TRP A 15 40.29 34.07 14.08
CA TRP A 15 41.32 34.67 14.95
C TRP A 15 40.69 35.09 16.28
N MET A 16 41.39 34.79 17.38
CA MET A 16 41.04 35.15 18.76
C MET A 16 42.20 35.96 19.32
N ASN A 17 41.95 37.20 19.74
CA ASN A 17 42.97 38.06 20.35
C ASN A 17 42.87 37.97 21.88
N GLN A 18 44.01 37.67 22.52
CA GLN A 18 44.28 37.74 23.95
C GLN A 18 45.40 38.76 24.20
N HIS A 19 45.49 39.24 25.46
CA HIS A 19 46.30 40.35 26.02
C HIS A 19 45.48 41.65 26.11
N GLU A 20 45.18 42.25 27.26
CA GLU A 20 46.04 42.54 28.43
C GLU A 20 45.20 42.85 29.71
N SER A 21 45.78 42.62 30.89
CA SER A 21 45.34 43.04 32.25
C SER A 21 46.62 43.40 33.05
N PRO A 22 46.60 44.02 34.26
CA PRO A 22 45.71 45.03 34.90
C PRO A 22 46.56 46.16 35.59
N ILE A 23 45.98 47.01 36.48
CA ILE A 23 46.52 47.43 37.81
C ILE A 23 45.47 48.27 38.62
N ILE A 24 45.62 48.21 39.94
CA ILE A 24 44.74 48.44 41.10
C ILE A 24 44.93 49.86 41.72
N LEU A 25 43.91 50.46 42.37
CA LEU A 25 43.88 50.99 43.78
C LEU A 25 42.84 52.12 44.07
N SER A 26 41.86 51.75 44.92
CA SER A 26 41.30 52.40 46.14
C SER A 26 40.91 53.90 46.26
N HIS A 27 39.64 54.08 46.64
CA HIS A 27 39.04 54.84 47.78
C HIS A 27 38.99 56.39 47.91
N SER A 28 37.78 56.82 48.29
CA SER A 28 37.38 58.04 49.04
C SER A 28 37.17 59.30 48.18
N THR A 29 36.11 60.13 48.30
CA THR A 29 35.41 60.66 49.49
C THR A 29 34.12 61.39 49.02
N MET A 30 32.99 61.31 49.73
CA MET A 30 31.78 62.13 49.46
C MET A 30 31.25 62.80 50.73
N ARG A 31 30.84 64.07 50.64
CA ARG A 31 29.76 64.69 51.45
C ARG A 31 29.00 65.78 50.67
N PRO A 32 27.73 66.08 51.02
CA PRO A 32 26.71 66.59 50.09
C PRO A 32 26.12 67.96 50.49
N PRO A 33 25.25 68.58 49.65
CA PRO A 33 24.32 69.62 50.10
C PRO A 33 22.80 69.24 49.97
N PRO A 34 21.90 69.97 50.68
CA PRO A 34 20.56 69.53 51.07
C PRO A 34 19.42 69.89 50.07
N PRO A 35 18.19 69.36 50.24
CA PRO A 35 17.15 69.39 49.21
C PRO A 35 16.17 70.58 49.28
N PRO A 36 15.62 71.04 48.13
CA PRO A 36 14.54 72.03 48.02
C PRO A 36 13.10 71.45 47.96
N PRO A 37 12.05 72.30 48.09
CA PRO A 37 10.68 71.98 48.57
C PRO A 37 9.67 71.43 47.50
N PRO A 38 8.44 70.99 47.88
CA PRO A 38 7.68 69.96 47.15
C PRO A 38 6.82 70.47 46.00
N ILE A 39 6.68 69.62 44.98
CA ILE A 39 5.88 69.81 43.75
C ILE A 39 4.43 69.38 44.00
N THR A 40 3.46 70.20 43.57
CA THR A 40 2.03 69.85 43.48
C THR A 40 1.69 69.22 42.12
N PHE A 41 0.95 68.11 42.13
CA PHE A 41 0.52 67.36 40.94
C PHE A 41 -0.97 67.62 40.60
N PRO A 42 -1.36 67.65 39.31
CA PRO A 42 -2.66 67.17 38.87
C PRO A 42 -2.62 65.68 38.48
N ASP A 43 -3.74 65.02 38.74
CA ASP A 43 -3.96 63.58 38.84
C ASP A 43 -4.15 62.87 37.47
N PHE A 44 -3.49 61.72 37.29
CA PHE A 44 -3.77 60.77 36.20
C PHE A 44 -4.03 59.35 36.72
N ARG A 45 -4.86 59.18 37.77
CA ARG A 45 -5.34 57.85 38.15
C ARG A 45 -6.71 57.51 37.56
N LYS A 46 -6.77 57.35 36.22
CA LYS A 46 -7.72 56.39 35.62
C LYS A 46 -7.12 55.00 35.64
N LYS A 47 -7.24 54.31 36.78
CA LYS A 47 -6.92 52.88 36.88
C LYS A 47 -8.11 52.08 36.34
N ARG A 48 -8.23 51.92 35.02
CA ARG A 48 -9.13 50.91 34.43
C ARG A 48 -8.50 49.54 34.66
N ARG A 49 -8.78 48.96 35.82
CA ARG A 49 -8.39 47.61 36.18
C ARG A 49 -9.42 46.64 35.57
N LYS A 50 -8.91 45.60 34.89
CA LYS A 50 -9.53 44.27 34.67
C LYS A 50 -10.27 44.03 33.33
N ASP A 51 -9.54 43.80 32.24
CA ASP A 51 -10.11 43.27 30.98
C ASP A 51 -9.36 42.05 30.37
N GLY A 52 -8.27 41.55 30.98
CA GLY A 52 -7.52 40.38 30.47
C GLY A 52 -7.96 39.02 31.05
N THR A 53 -8.44 39.00 32.30
CA THR A 53 -8.83 37.74 32.96
C THR A 53 -10.21 37.25 32.48
N CYS A 54 -11.12 38.17 32.14
CA CYS A 54 -12.47 37.83 31.71
C CYS A 54 -12.49 37.22 30.31
N THR A 55 -11.67 37.75 29.39
CA THR A 55 -11.51 37.22 28.03
C THR A 55 -10.87 35.83 28.05
N TYR A 56 -9.85 35.61 28.89
CA TYR A 56 -9.24 34.29 29.07
C TYR A 56 -10.23 33.26 29.63
N LEU A 57 -11.03 33.64 30.64
CA LEU A 57 -12.07 32.76 31.18
C LEU A 57 -13.18 32.46 30.15
N ALA A 58 -13.56 33.42 29.33
CA ALA A 58 -14.52 33.22 28.25
C ALA A 58 -13.98 32.25 27.18
N ILE A 59 -12.70 32.37 26.81
CA ILE A 59 -12.05 31.45 25.86
C ILE A 59 -11.96 30.04 26.43
N ILE A 60 -11.55 29.86 27.70
CA ILE A 60 -11.53 28.55 28.34
C ILE A 60 -12.93 27.94 28.37
N SER A 61 -13.94 28.73 28.77
CA SER A 61 -15.32 28.26 28.80
C SER A 61 -15.78 27.78 27.43
N LEU A 62 -15.47 28.53 26.36
CA LEU A 62 -15.79 28.13 24.98
C LEU A 62 -15.12 26.81 24.59
N LEU A 63 -13.83 26.63 24.90
CA LEU A 63 -13.11 25.39 24.62
C LEU A 63 -13.70 24.19 25.37
N VAL A 64 -14.10 24.38 26.63
CA VAL A 64 -14.77 23.34 27.42
C VAL A 64 -16.13 22.98 26.82
N PHE A 65 -16.92 23.96 26.39
CA PHE A 65 -18.20 23.70 25.72
C PHE A 65 -18.02 22.92 24.40
N ILE A 66 -17.01 23.26 23.61
CA ILE A 66 -16.69 22.53 22.37
C ILE A 66 -16.29 21.08 22.68
N ALA A 67 -15.45 20.87 23.71
CA ALA A 67 -15.04 19.53 24.12
C ALA A 67 -16.24 18.70 24.60
N LEU A 68 -17.12 19.28 25.43
CA LEU A 68 -18.33 18.59 25.92
C LEU A 68 -19.32 18.29 24.79
N ALA A 69 -19.49 19.20 23.83
CA ALA A 69 -20.32 18.95 22.66
C ALA A 69 -19.76 17.83 21.78
N GLY A 70 -18.44 17.81 21.56
CA GLY A 70 -17.77 16.74 20.82
C GLY A 70 -17.92 15.38 21.50
N VAL A 71 -17.73 15.32 22.83
CA VAL A 71 -17.95 14.11 23.62
C VAL A 71 -19.42 13.70 23.58
N GLY A 72 -20.36 14.64 23.75
CA GLY A 72 -21.79 14.36 23.72
C GLY A 72 -22.29 13.83 22.38
N LEU A 73 -21.79 14.37 21.26
CA LEU A 73 -22.08 13.85 19.92
C LEU A 73 -21.46 12.47 19.71
N GLY A 74 -20.23 12.26 20.20
CA GLY A 74 -19.56 10.96 20.17
C GLY A 74 -20.30 9.89 20.97
N THR A 75 -20.67 10.19 22.21
CA THR A 75 -21.42 9.25 23.07
C THR A 75 -22.82 9.00 22.54
N TYR A 76 -23.52 10.01 22.01
CA TYR A 76 -24.81 9.83 21.35
C TYR A 76 -24.70 8.86 20.17
N LYS A 77 -23.68 9.01 19.32
CA LYS A 77 -23.45 8.09 18.19
C LYS A 77 -23.07 6.70 18.64
N ILE A 78 -22.25 6.54 19.67
CA ILE A 78 -21.92 5.24 20.24
C ILE A 78 -23.17 4.55 20.81
N LEU A 79 -24.01 5.28 21.54
CA LEU A 79 -25.27 4.73 22.09
C LEU A 79 -26.28 4.40 20.98
N GLN A 80 -26.34 5.20 19.92
CA GLN A 80 -27.18 4.91 18.75
C GLN A 80 -26.74 3.60 18.08
N LEU A 81 -25.43 3.42 17.89
CA LEU A 81 -24.85 2.20 17.32
C LEU A 81 -25.04 0.99 18.24
N GLN A 82 -24.94 1.17 19.56
CA GLN A 82 -25.21 0.11 20.53
C GLN A 82 -26.67 -0.34 20.50
N LYS A 83 -27.63 0.58 20.33
CA LYS A 83 -29.05 0.22 20.20
C LYS A 83 -29.32 -0.57 18.92
N GLU A 84 -28.73 -0.19 17.79
CA GLU A 84 -28.84 -0.95 16.54
C GLU A 84 -28.20 -2.35 16.69
N LEU A 85 -27.10 -2.47 17.44
CA LEU A 85 -26.46 -3.75 17.75
C LEU A 85 -27.31 -4.65 18.66
N ASP A 86 -27.96 -4.09 19.68
CA ASP A 86 -28.84 -4.85 20.58
C ASP A 86 -30.10 -5.34 19.84
N GLU A 87 -30.65 -4.50 18.95
CA GLU A 87 -31.75 -4.89 18.06
C GLU A 87 -31.32 -6.02 17.12
N ILE A 88 -30.17 -5.91 16.44
CA ILE A 88 -29.62 -6.98 15.58
C ILE A 88 -29.29 -8.25 16.39
N LYS A 89 -28.83 -8.12 17.63
CA LYS A 89 -28.52 -9.25 18.51
C LYS A 89 -29.77 -9.99 18.95
N GLU A 90 -30.87 -9.29 19.19
CA GLU A 90 -32.18 -9.90 19.47
C GLU A 90 -32.73 -10.64 18.24
N TYR A 91 -32.48 -10.14 17.03
CA TYR A 91 -32.79 -10.87 15.78
C TYR A 91 -31.83 -12.04 15.48
N SER A 92 -30.58 -11.98 15.95
CA SER A 92 -29.54 -12.98 15.67
C SER A 92 -29.43 -14.08 16.74
N SER A 93 -30.09 -13.97 17.90
CA SER A 93 -30.05 -14.97 18.96
C SER A 93 -30.73 -16.31 18.61
N ASP A 94 -31.41 -16.40 17.46
CA ASP A 94 -32.01 -17.65 16.96
C ASP A 94 -31.06 -18.52 16.09
N ALA A 95 -29.82 -18.09 15.85
CA ALA A 95 -28.84 -18.89 15.11
C ALA A 95 -27.51 -19.01 15.88
N GLN A 96 -27.28 -20.21 16.41
CA GLN A 96 -26.22 -20.53 17.36
C GLN A 96 -24.91 -21.06 16.69
N LEU A 97 -23.76 -20.56 17.21
CA LEU A 97 -22.33 -21.01 17.11
C LEU A 97 -21.57 -20.72 15.79
N SER A 98 -20.34 -20.19 15.75
CA SER A 98 -19.16 -20.26 16.63
C SER A 98 -18.21 -19.05 16.41
N PRO A 99 -17.37 -18.64 17.39
CA PRO A 99 -16.55 -17.43 17.27
C PRO A 99 -15.07 -17.76 17.07
N SER A 100 -14.54 -17.54 15.87
CA SER A 100 -13.13 -17.16 15.71
C SER A 100 -12.95 -16.45 14.35
N SER A 101 -12.11 -15.41 14.34
CA SER A 101 -11.76 -14.52 13.21
C SER A 101 -12.52 -13.18 13.04
N ALA A 102 -13.23 -12.69 14.06
CA ALA A 102 -13.72 -11.31 14.07
C ALA A 102 -12.61 -10.30 14.45
N LYS A 103 -11.55 -10.19 13.63
CA LYS A 103 -10.67 -9.03 13.65
C LYS A 103 -9.96 -8.88 12.31
N LEU A 104 -10.64 -8.22 11.38
CA LEU A 104 -10.13 -7.41 10.26
C LEU A 104 -11.18 -7.42 9.15
N ARG A 105 -12.06 -6.41 9.11
CA ARG A 105 -12.61 -5.86 7.87
C ARG A 105 -13.44 -4.62 8.17
N GLY A 106 -12.93 -3.46 7.77
CA GLY A 106 -13.77 -2.32 7.44
C GLY A 106 -14.27 -2.48 6.00
N LEU A 107 -15.45 -1.90 5.74
CA LEU A 107 -16.22 -1.89 4.49
C LEU A 107 -17.12 -3.13 4.27
N GLU A 108 -18.21 -3.18 5.03
CA GLU A 108 -19.37 -4.03 4.71
C GLU A 108 -20.15 -3.37 3.57
N THR A 109 -19.96 -3.87 2.35
CA THR A 109 -20.98 -3.75 1.30
C THR A 109 -22.25 -4.51 1.75
N PRO A 110 -23.46 -4.10 1.33
CA PRO A 110 -24.68 -4.86 1.59
C PRO A 110 -24.50 -6.33 1.17
N PRO A 111 -25.29 -7.28 1.71
CA PRO A 111 -25.23 -8.68 1.31
C PRO A 111 -25.73 -8.78 -0.13
N GLU A 112 -24.85 -8.48 -1.07
CA GLU A 112 -24.93 -8.96 -2.42
C GLU A 112 -25.06 -10.47 -2.27
N LYS A 113 -26.18 -11.03 -2.71
CA LYS A 113 -26.30 -12.44 -2.97
C LYS A 113 -25.09 -12.80 -3.83
N ILE A 114 -24.02 -13.32 -3.22
CA ILE A 114 -22.75 -13.60 -3.87
C ILE A 114 -23.07 -14.67 -4.91
N GLU A 115 -23.45 -14.24 -6.10
CA GLU A 115 -23.44 -15.08 -7.28
C GLU A 115 -21.97 -15.43 -7.43
N GLY A 116 -21.59 -16.63 -6.97
CA GLY A 116 -20.21 -17.01 -6.67
C GLY A 116 -19.24 -16.49 -7.72
N ARG A 117 -18.37 -15.56 -7.32
CA ARG A 117 -17.39 -14.93 -8.21
C ARG A 117 -16.67 -16.01 -9.01
N LEU A 118 -16.82 -15.98 -10.34
CA LEU A 118 -16.25 -16.98 -11.23
C LEU A 118 -14.83 -16.56 -11.61
N ALA A 119 -13.86 -16.95 -10.79
CA ALA A 119 -12.47 -16.57 -10.95
C ALA A 119 -11.52 -17.65 -10.45
N ALA A 120 -10.32 -17.69 -11.03
CA ALA A 120 -9.21 -18.48 -10.53
C ALA A 120 -7.91 -17.71 -10.70
N HIS A 121 -7.01 -17.89 -9.74
CA HIS A 121 -5.63 -17.48 -9.79
C HIS A 121 -4.79 -18.64 -9.27
N VAL A 122 -3.97 -19.24 -10.11
CA VAL A 122 -3.11 -20.37 -9.75
C VAL A 122 -1.65 -19.99 -9.95
N THR A 123 -0.78 -20.44 -9.05
CA THR A 123 0.62 -20.04 -8.99
C THR A 123 1.53 -21.17 -9.45
N GLY A 124 2.75 -20.83 -9.87
CA GLY A 124 3.68 -21.81 -10.45
C GLY A 124 4.01 -22.94 -9.48
N LYS A 125 3.82 -24.19 -9.92
CA LYS A 125 4.23 -25.38 -9.19
C LYS A 125 5.32 -26.13 -9.94
N GLU A 126 6.42 -26.39 -9.27
CA GLU A 126 7.61 -27.00 -9.89
C GLU A 126 7.26 -28.35 -10.53
N SER A 127 7.58 -28.48 -11.82
CA SER A 127 7.31 -29.66 -12.62
C SER A 127 8.26 -29.68 -13.83
N LYS A 128 8.57 -30.87 -14.33
CA LYS A 128 9.38 -31.07 -15.55
C LYS A 128 8.54 -31.38 -16.79
N ASN A 129 7.21 -31.36 -16.65
CA ASN A 129 6.29 -31.76 -17.70
C ASN A 129 5.52 -30.56 -18.25
N LEU A 130 5.13 -30.66 -19.52
CA LEU A 130 4.24 -29.71 -20.19
C LEU A 130 2.83 -30.33 -20.36
N PRO A 131 1.75 -29.53 -20.36
CA PRO A 131 1.67 -28.12 -19.95
C PRO A 131 2.11 -27.89 -18.49
N LEU A 132 2.36 -26.63 -18.15
CA LEU A 132 2.81 -26.24 -16.81
C LEU A 132 1.84 -26.69 -15.73
N THR A 133 2.38 -27.06 -14.58
CA THR A 133 1.61 -27.45 -13.39
C THR A 133 1.47 -26.26 -12.47
N TRP A 134 0.32 -26.17 -11.80
CA TRP A 134 -0.05 -25.05 -10.95
C TRP A 134 -0.43 -25.50 -9.54
N GLU A 135 -0.24 -24.61 -8.59
CA GLU A 135 -0.77 -24.65 -7.23
C GLU A 135 -2.07 -23.83 -7.19
N ASP A 136 -3.14 -24.41 -6.66
CA ASP A 136 -4.50 -23.87 -6.71
C ASP A 136 -5.12 -23.53 -5.35
N GLN A 137 -4.48 -23.94 -4.23
CA GLN A 137 -5.07 -23.86 -2.89
C GLN A 137 -4.23 -23.09 -1.88
N ILE A 138 -2.90 -23.17 -2.00
CA ILE A 138 -1.97 -22.64 -1.00
C ILE A 138 -1.41 -21.27 -1.43
N GLY A 139 -1.18 -20.41 -0.44
CA GLY A 139 -0.53 -19.12 -0.65
C GLY A 139 -1.46 -18.11 -1.30
N ARG A 140 -1.04 -17.55 -2.44
CA ARG A 140 -1.83 -16.56 -3.20
C ARG A 140 -2.77 -17.20 -4.21
N ALA A 141 -2.77 -18.53 -4.32
CA ALA A 141 -3.61 -19.27 -5.23
C ALA A 141 -5.05 -19.43 -4.69
N PHE A 142 -6.02 -19.39 -5.59
CA PHE A 142 -7.41 -19.72 -5.28
C PHE A 142 -8.18 -20.12 -6.54
N THR A 143 -9.26 -20.87 -6.32
CA THR A 143 -10.28 -21.16 -7.33
C THR A 143 -11.67 -20.90 -6.75
N ALA A 144 -12.50 -20.11 -7.44
CA ALA A 144 -13.86 -19.80 -7.07
C ALA A 144 -14.77 -19.99 -8.29
N GLY A 145 -15.57 -21.06 -8.30
CA GLY A 145 -16.46 -21.38 -9.41
C GLY A 145 -15.77 -21.64 -10.76
N ILE A 146 -14.45 -21.80 -10.78
CA ILE A 146 -13.62 -22.33 -11.86
C ILE A 146 -12.90 -23.55 -11.29
N GLN A 147 -12.82 -24.67 -12.02
CA GLN A 147 -12.17 -25.88 -11.48
C GLN A 147 -10.73 -25.95 -11.97
N TYR A 148 -9.82 -26.46 -11.13
CA TYR A 148 -8.49 -26.86 -11.55
C TYR A 148 -8.41 -28.38 -11.64
N LYS A 149 -8.05 -28.92 -12.81
CA LYS A 149 -7.93 -30.36 -13.04
C LYS A 149 -6.94 -30.63 -14.15
N ASN A 150 -6.14 -31.69 -14.00
CA ASN A 150 -5.18 -32.13 -15.04
C ASN A 150 -4.22 -31.03 -15.53
N ARG A 151 -3.85 -30.08 -14.66
CA ARG A 151 -3.01 -28.91 -14.96
C ARG A 151 -3.68 -27.78 -15.77
N GLY A 152 -4.99 -27.88 -15.98
CA GLY A 152 -5.79 -26.86 -16.67
C GLY A 152 -6.86 -26.24 -15.79
N LEU A 153 -7.31 -25.05 -16.18
CA LEU A 153 -8.48 -24.40 -15.60
C LEU A 153 -9.71 -24.71 -16.46
N ILE A 154 -10.78 -25.20 -15.83
CA ILE A 154 -12.03 -25.60 -16.49
C ILE A 154 -13.09 -24.54 -16.22
N VAL A 155 -13.63 -23.99 -17.30
CA VAL A 155 -14.68 -22.97 -17.26
C VAL A 155 -16.03 -23.61 -16.92
N ASN A 156 -16.69 -23.14 -15.86
CA ASN A 156 -18.01 -23.68 -15.46
C ASN A 156 -19.21 -22.93 -16.07
N LYS A 157 -19.07 -21.67 -16.49
CA LYS A 157 -20.18 -20.85 -17.01
C LYS A 157 -19.77 -20.10 -18.27
N THR A 158 -20.39 -20.42 -19.42
CA THR A 158 -20.19 -19.71 -20.70
C THR A 158 -20.31 -18.19 -20.58
N GLY A 159 -19.41 -17.46 -21.23
CA GLY A 159 -19.45 -16.01 -21.40
C GLY A 159 -18.06 -15.38 -21.56
N LEU A 160 -18.00 -14.05 -21.49
CA LEU A 160 -16.74 -13.31 -21.56
C LEU A 160 -15.92 -13.51 -20.29
N HIS A 161 -14.66 -13.88 -20.45
CA HIS A 161 -13.70 -13.97 -19.37
C HIS A 161 -12.43 -13.23 -19.76
N PHE A 162 -11.86 -12.49 -18.82
CA PHE A 162 -10.50 -12.00 -18.95
C PHE A 162 -9.55 -13.11 -18.52
N LEU A 163 -8.70 -13.56 -19.43
CA LEU A 163 -7.71 -14.62 -19.25
C LEU A 163 -6.33 -14.00 -19.21
N TYR A 164 -5.49 -14.39 -18.25
CA TYR A 164 -4.14 -13.84 -18.10
C TYR A 164 -3.14 -14.89 -17.63
N SER A 165 -1.87 -14.73 -18.03
CA SER A 165 -0.76 -15.55 -17.55
C SER A 165 0.54 -14.74 -17.51
N SER A 166 1.37 -15.01 -16.51
CA SER A 166 2.72 -14.47 -16.38
C SER A 166 3.68 -15.63 -16.23
N ILE A 167 4.78 -15.62 -16.99
CA ILE A 167 5.88 -16.58 -16.88
C ILE A 167 7.18 -15.83 -16.66
N TYR A 168 7.95 -16.27 -15.67
CA TYR A 168 9.32 -15.80 -15.45
C TYR A 168 10.33 -16.82 -15.94
N PHE A 169 10.98 -16.51 -17.05
CA PHE A 169 12.11 -17.25 -17.57
C PHE A 169 13.40 -16.80 -16.89
N ARG A 170 14.27 -17.74 -16.54
CA ARG A 170 15.58 -17.49 -15.94
C ARG A 170 16.59 -18.56 -16.36
N GLY A 171 17.84 -18.18 -16.46
CA GLY A 171 18.94 -19.10 -16.79
C GLY A 171 20.24 -18.68 -16.12
N LYS A 172 21.11 -19.65 -15.85
CA LYS A 172 22.47 -19.41 -15.34
C LYS A 172 23.41 -19.04 -16.47
N ASP A 173 23.30 -19.78 -17.57
CA ASP A 173 24.08 -19.59 -18.78
C ASP A 173 23.27 -18.86 -19.83
N CYS A 174 23.94 -17.91 -20.49
CA CYS A 174 23.38 -17.21 -21.62
C CYS A 174 23.57 -18.05 -22.88
N ILE A 175 22.51 -18.74 -23.32
CA ILE A 175 22.49 -19.51 -24.56
C ILE A 175 21.41 -18.91 -25.45
N LYS A 176 21.73 -18.70 -26.73
CA LYS A 176 20.76 -18.21 -27.72
C LYS A 176 19.66 -19.26 -27.90
N GLN A 177 18.41 -18.88 -27.63
CA GLN A 177 17.27 -19.79 -27.68
C GLN A 177 15.94 -19.03 -27.80
N GLU A 178 14.92 -19.66 -28.37
CA GLU A 178 13.56 -19.10 -28.41
C GLU A 178 12.86 -19.30 -27.04
N LEU A 179 12.35 -18.21 -26.48
CA LEU A 179 11.45 -18.23 -25.33
C LEU A 179 10.03 -18.09 -25.84
N ALA A 180 9.23 -19.16 -25.70
CA ALA A 180 7.82 -19.15 -26.05
C ALA A 180 6.98 -19.28 -24.79
N HIS A 181 5.90 -18.50 -24.72
CA HIS A 181 4.85 -18.57 -23.70
C HIS A 181 3.52 -18.60 -24.45
N THR A 182 2.75 -19.67 -24.26
CA THR A 182 1.51 -19.90 -25.01
C THR A 182 0.38 -20.28 -24.08
N VAL A 183 -0.76 -19.61 -24.20
CA VAL A 183 -2.02 -20.01 -23.58
C VAL A 183 -2.93 -20.61 -24.65
N TYR A 184 -3.45 -21.80 -24.40
CA TYR A 184 -4.29 -22.52 -25.35
C TYR A 184 -5.49 -23.15 -24.67
N LYS A 185 -6.48 -23.53 -25.48
CA LYS A 185 -7.75 -24.09 -25.05
C LYS A 185 -8.01 -25.43 -25.72
N LYS A 186 -8.55 -26.37 -24.97
CA LYS A 186 -9.15 -27.61 -25.46
C LYS A 186 -10.66 -27.54 -25.25
N THR A 187 -11.42 -28.04 -26.23
CA THR A 187 -12.89 -28.04 -26.19
C THR A 187 -13.41 -29.28 -26.90
N LEU A 188 -14.52 -29.85 -26.42
CA LEU A 188 -15.11 -31.05 -27.02
C LEU A 188 -15.55 -30.85 -28.48
N ARG A 189 -15.74 -29.60 -28.89
CA ARG A 189 -16.19 -29.22 -30.24
C ARG A 189 -15.08 -29.24 -31.29
N TYR A 190 -13.81 -29.31 -30.89
CA TYR A 190 -12.69 -29.26 -31.80
C TYR A 190 -11.59 -30.21 -31.33
N PRO A 191 -11.15 -31.18 -32.17
CA PRO A 191 -10.24 -32.24 -31.74
C PRO A 191 -8.79 -31.80 -31.51
N GLY A 192 -8.45 -30.53 -31.74
CA GLY A 192 -7.10 -29.99 -31.56
C GLY A 192 -7.00 -28.88 -30.51
N ASP A 193 -5.78 -28.42 -30.28
CA ASP A 193 -5.50 -27.33 -29.35
C ASP A 193 -5.72 -25.98 -30.05
N ILE A 194 -6.55 -25.13 -29.47
CA ILE A 194 -6.82 -23.79 -29.98
C ILE A 194 -5.93 -22.80 -29.22
N LYS A 195 -4.90 -22.29 -29.89
CA LYS A 195 -4.04 -21.22 -29.35
C LYS A 195 -4.86 -19.94 -29.14
N LEU A 196 -4.84 -19.41 -27.92
CA LEU A 196 -5.55 -18.17 -27.57
C LEU A 196 -4.60 -16.97 -27.54
N MET A 197 -3.43 -17.14 -26.92
CA MET A 197 -2.43 -16.08 -26.76
C MET A 197 -1.04 -16.70 -26.87
N GLU A 198 -0.11 -15.95 -27.45
CA GLU A 198 1.29 -16.37 -27.55
C GLU A 198 2.22 -15.15 -27.52
N ASN A 199 3.34 -15.31 -26.82
CA ASN A 199 4.50 -14.45 -26.95
C ASN A 199 5.71 -15.33 -27.29
N LYS A 200 6.49 -14.90 -28.27
CA LYS A 200 7.74 -15.54 -28.70
C LYS A 200 8.83 -14.50 -28.77
N GLU A 201 9.94 -14.77 -28.11
CA GLU A 201 11.10 -13.89 -28.07
C GLU A 201 12.37 -14.70 -28.32
N ASP A 202 13.18 -14.27 -29.29
CA ASP A 202 14.52 -14.79 -29.46
C ASP A 202 15.43 -14.21 -28.38
N HIS A 203 15.74 -15.03 -27.38
CA HIS A 203 16.62 -14.60 -26.31
C HIS A 203 18.08 -14.72 -26.73
N SER A 204 18.81 -13.61 -26.60
CA SER A 204 20.26 -13.57 -26.74
C SER A 204 20.86 -12.61 -25.71
N CYS A 205 22.07 -12.92 -25.26
CA CYS A 205 22.86 -12.12 -24.33
C CYS A 205 24.35 -12.46 -24.54
N ILE A 206 25.24 -11.74 -23.85
CA ILE A 206 26.69 -11.98 -23.91
C ILE A 206 27.07 -12.78 -22.65
N PRO A 207 27.55 -14.03 -22.77
CA PRO A 207 28.02 -14.82 -21.64
C PRO A 207 29.25 -14.20 -20.95
N PRO A 208 29.52 -14.48 -19.66
CA PRO A 208 28.77 -15.29 -18.71
C PRO A 208 27.86 -14.43 -17.82
N VAL A 209 26.55 -14.43 -18.08
CA VAL A 209 25.59 -13.61 -17.33
C VAL A 209 24.34 -14.43 -17.01
N MET A 210 23.99 -14.52 -15.72
CA MET A 210 22.67 -14.99 -15.31
C MET A 210 21.61 -14.01 -15.80
N TRP A 211 20.51 -14.54 -16.31
CA TRP A 211 19.48 -13.71 -16.93
C TRP A 211 18.08 -14.06 -16.44
N GLY A 212 17.18 -13.09 -16.55
CA GLY A 212 15.76 -13.23 -16.25
C GLY A 212 14.93 -12.43 -17.26
N ARG A 213 13.82 -13.00 -17.71
CA ARG A 213 12.87 -12.38 -18.65
C ARG A 213 11.45 -12.69 -18.21
N HIS A 214 10.57 -11.71 -18.32
CA HIS A 214 9.15 -11.86 -18.03
C HIS A 214 8.35 -11.87 -19.32
N SER A 215 7.35 -12.75 -19.39
CA SER A 215 6.37 -12.77 -20.45
C SER A 215 4.97 -12.73 -19.84
N TYR A 216 4.18 -11.70 -20.18
CA TYR A 216 2.82 -11.53 -19.72
C TYR A 216 1.85 -11.58 -20.90
N LEU A 217 0.77 -12.32 -20.74
CA LEU A 217 -0.33 -12.44 -21.71
C LEU A 217 -1.64 -12.12 -21.00
N GLY A 218 -2.51 -11.35 -21.67
CA GLY A 218 -3.82 -10.98 -21.13
C GLY A 218 -4.77 -10.54 -22.23
N ALA A 219 -5.96 -11.15 -22.30
CA ALA A 219 -7.00 -10.76 -23.26
C ALA A 219 -8.38 -11.29 -22.81
N VAL A 220 -9.43 -10.73 -23.41
CA VAL A 220 -10.82 -11.18 -23.20
C VAL A 220 -11.19 -12.21 -24.25
N PHE A 221 -11.77 -13.33 -23.81
CA PHE A 221 -12.30 -14.37 -24.69
C PHE A 221 -13.72 -14.74 -24.30
N ASN A 222 -14.56 -15.03 -25.30
CA ASN A 222 -15.83 -15.70 -25.06
C ASN A 222 -15.57 -17.20 -24.89
N LEU A 223 -15.51 -17.65 -23.63
CA LEU A 223 -15.25 -19.03 -23.27
C LEU A 223 -16.57 -19.74 -22.99
N THR A 224 -16.57 -21.04 -23.21
CA THR A 224 -17.76 -21.87 -23.08
C THR A 224 -17.59 -22.86 -21.94
N THR A 225 -18.71 -23.29 -21.36
CA THR A 225 -18.68 -24.29 -20.29
C THR A 225 -17.92 -25.54 -20.74
N TYR A 226 -17.08 -26.07 -19.86
CA TYR A 226 -16.14 -27.17 -20.07
C TYR A 226 -14.95 -26.90 -21.00
N ASP A 227 -14.75 -25.65 -21.43
CA ASP A 227 -13.47 -25.30 -22.03
C ASP A 227 -12.35 -25.47 -21.00
N GLU A 228 -11.29 -26.17 -21.41
CA GLU A 228 -10.11 -26.41 -20.60
C GLU A 228 -8.97 -25.51 -21.08
N LEU A 229 -8.38 -24.76 -20.16
CA LEU A 229 -7.36 -23.76 -20.46
C LEU A 229 -6.02 -24.18 -19.88
N TYR A 230 -4.99 -24.09 -20.70
CA TYR A 230 -3.65 -24.57 -20.39
C TYR A 230 -2.59 -23.57 -20.80
N VAL A 231 -1.40 -23.72 -20.21
CA VAL A 231 -0.24 -22.89 -20.52
C VAL A 231 0.94 -23.79 -20.90
N ASN A 232 1.57 -23.46 -22.00
CA ASN A 232 2.78 -24.11 -22.49
C ASN A 232 3.94 -23.10 -22.55
N VAL A 233 5.17 -23.61 -22.49
CA VAL A 233 6.39 -22.82 -22.65
C VAL A 233 7.39 -23.55 -23.53
N SER A 234 8.35 -22.84 -24.11
CA SER A 234 9.39 -23.48 -24.96
C SER A 234 10.27 -24.45 -24.18
N ASN A 235 10.65 -24.10 -22.94
CA ASN A 235 11.48 -24.94 -22.09
C ASN A 235 11.14 -24.76 -20.61
N VAL A 236 10.59 -25.80 -20.00
CA VAL A 236 10.17 -25.80 -18.58
C VAL A 236 11.33 -25.63 -17.61
N ASN A 237 12.55 -26.06 -17.98
CA ASN A 237 13.73 -25.95 -17.10
C ASN A 237 14.19 -24.51 -16.90
N LEU A 238 13.73 -23.59 -17.76
CA LEU A 238 14.02 -22.17 -17.65
C LEU A 238 12.98 -21.42 -16.83
N VAL A 239 11.90 -22.07 -16.36
CA VAL A 239 10.83 -21.40 -15.61
C VAL A 239 11.21 -21.26 -14.14
N GLY A 240 11.08 -20.04 -13.60
CA GLY A 240 11.05 -19.82 -12.16
C GLY A 240 9.64 -19.96 -11.62
N PHE A 241 9.45 -20.80 -10.59
CA PHE A 241 8.14 -21.09 -9.98
C PHE A 241 7.84 -20.21 -8.74
N ASP A 242 8.33 -18.97 -8.74
CA ASP A 242 7.97 -17.99 -7.70
C ASP A 242 6.50 -17.57 -7.90
N GLU A 243 5.69 -17.70 -6.85
CA GLU A 243 4.25 -17.43 -6.88
C GLU A 243 3.91 -15.99 -7.31
N THR A 244 4.85 -15.04 -7.14
CA THR A 244 4.66 -13.64 -7.51
C THR A 244 5.00 -13.35 -8.97
N LYS A 245 5.69 -14.28 -9.65
CA LYS A 245 6.25 -14.07 -10.99
C LYS A 245 5.66 -14.99 -12.04
N THR A 246 5.34 -16.23 -11.65
CA THR A 246 4.76 -17.25 -12.52
C THR A 246 3.38 -17.63 -12.01
N PHE A 247 2.35 -17.25 -12.75
CA PHE A 247 0.96 -17.45 -12.38
C PHE A 247 0.05 -17.47 -13.62
N PHE A 248 -1.14 -18.04 -13.45
CA PHE A 248 -2.15 -18.18 -14.49
C PHE A 248 -3.53 -17.98 -13.89
N GLY A 249 -4.45 -17.33 -14.59
CA GLY A 249 -5.78 -17.14 -14.05
C GLY A 249 -6.77 -16.54 -15.02
N LEU A 250 -8.02 -16.50 -14.56
CA LEU A 250 -9.10 -15.83 -15.26
C LEU A 250 -10.16 -15.34 -14.28
N TYR A 251 -10.99 -14.42 -14.76
CA TYR A 251 -12.27 -14.10 -14.13
C TYR A 251 -13.31 -13.81 -15.20
N LYS A 252 -14.56 -14.14 -14.89
CA LYS A 252 -15.71 -13.82 -15.72
C LYS A 252 -16.03 -12.32 -15.60
N LEU A 253 -16.37 -11.70 -16.74
CA LEU A 253 -16.85 -10.32 -16.83
C LEU A 253 -18.36 -10.23 -16.58
#